data_AF-A0A1J9SK58-F1
#
_entry.id   AF-A0A1J9SK58-F1
#
_cell.length_a   1.000
_cell.length_b   1.000
_cell.length_c   1.000
_cell.angle_alpha   90.00
_cell.angle_beta   90.00
_cell.angle_gamma   90.00
#
_symmetry.space_group_name_H-M   'P 1'
#
loop_
_entity.id
_entity.type
_entity.pdbx_description
1 polymer ?
#
loop_
_entity_poly.entity_id
_entity_poly.type
_entity_poly.pdbx_seq_one_letter_code
_entity_poly.pdbx_strand_id
1 'polypeptide(L)'
;MPIDQTNTASVGQGTAVGQGGDAMPELPPDTPPASTLSRAAFSQNDPLPEGYPSISLEMSVYPELGVFRRFGKLNAQSLLYMQAEIQKMEKELNEIQVMNCYGSQEQKWSLRNWSWLGAADDSSREVQLINGIRDRLKEYNNALIRQQKILRMPPPGKRDLSWLQDFLLQQQMTGDDSSIWGDSQRPDKGAKDLVTLLARPDGDPLSTWVSEKAVDHLVRFKWLRSRELQEAWGREGCKEETLRKLTATVTSVVASTLPIVSIVVLYFVQPLGARLGIIGAFNVVLAVSLAVFTKAKRAEVFAVTAAFSAIQVVFVQVGSKGP
;
A
#
# COMPACT_ATOMS: atom_id res chain seq x y z
N MET A 1 46.90 -32.00 50.71
CA MET A 1 47.92 -32.85 50.09
C MET A 1 48.26 -32.25 48.72
N PRO A 2 49.56 -32.12 48.40
CA PRO A 2 50.07 -31.41 47.22
C PRO A 2 50.21 -32.37 46.02
N ILE A 3 50.96 -31.90 45.01
CA ILE A 3 51.41 -32.52 43.74
C ILE A 3 50.64 -31.89 42.57
N ASP A 4 51.07 -30.77 41.98
CA ASP A 4 52.35 -30.43 41.33
C ASP A 4 52.45 -31.01 39.90
N GLN A 5 52.95 -30.14 39.01
CA GLN A 5 53.56 -30.40 37.69
C GLN A 5 52.61 -30.67 36.51
N THR A 6 52.83 -30.15 35.29
CA THR A 6 53.77 -29.18 34.70
C THR A 6 53.33 -29.01 33.23
N ASN A 7 53.91 -28.03 32.57
CA ASN A 7 54.18 -27.95 31.12
C ASN A 7 53.11 -27.34 30.22
N THR A 8 53.27 -26.07 29.82
CA THR A 8 54.05 -25.55 28.65
C THR A 8 53.37 -25.92 27.33
N ALA A 9 53.06 -25.05 26.37
CA ALA A 9 53.67 -23.78 26.00
C ALA A 9 52.75 -22.95 25.07
N SER A 10 53.12 -21.67 24.92
CA SER A 10 53.01 -20.80 23.74
C SER A 10 51.63 -20.53 23.15
N VAL A 11 51.06 -19.34 23.36
CA VAL A 11 51.30 -18.10 22.58
C VAL A 11 50.55 -18.11 21.23
N GLY A 12 49.59 -17.22 21.13
CA GLY A 12 48.85 -16.88 19.91
C GLY A 12 47.83 -15.78 20.20
N GLN A 13 48.32 -14.55 20.29
CA GLN A 13 47.53 -13.31 20.33
C GLN A 13 46.63 -13.18 19.09
N GLY A 14 45.55 -12.40 19.19
CA GLY A 14 45.04 -11.66 18.04
C GLY A 14 43.53 -11.57 17.90
N THR A 15 42.95 -10.66 18.66
CA THR A 15 41.78 -9.81 18.34
C THR A 15 41.31 -9.76 16.88
N ALA A 16 39.98 -9.86 16.67
CA ALA A 16 39.23 -8.90 15.85
C ALA A 16 37.72 -9.02 16.07
N VAL A 17 37.13 -7.91 16.53
CA VAL A 17 35.69 -7.61 16.50
C VAL A 17 35.26 -7.44 15.04
N GLY A 18 34.14 -8.07 14.65
CA GLY A 18 33.51 -7.89 13.35
C GLY A 18 31.99 -7.84 13.48
N GLN A 19 31.43 -6.64 13.32
CA GLN A 19 30.00 -6.39 13.10
C GLN A 19 29.54 -7.12 11.83
N GLY A 20 28.53 -7.97 11.94
CA GLY A 20 27.79 -8.53 10.81
C GLY A 20 26.35 -8.05 10.88
N GLY A 21 25.96 -7.16 9.97
CA GLY A 21 24.57 -6.84 9.71
C GLY A 21 23.93 -7.98 8.92
N ASP A 22 22.82 -8.51 9.41
CA ASP A 22 22.01 -9.51 8.71
C ASP A 22 21.35 -8.87 7.48
N ALA A 23 22.03 -8.97 6.33
CA ALA A 23 21.41 -8.79 5.03
C ALA A 23 20.57 -10.04 4.72
N MET A 24 19.27 -9.85 4.47
CA MET A 24 18.42 -10.91 3.93
C MET A 24 19.03 -11.46 2.62
N PRO A 25 19.04 -12.78 2.40
CA PRO A 25 19.52 -13.33 1.13
C PRO A 25 18.62 -12.84 -0.01
N GLU A 26 19.21 -12.19 -1.00
CA GLU A 26 18.53 -11.91 -2.27
C GLU A 26 18.10 -13.23 -2.91
N LEU A 27 16.80 -13.35 -3.22
CA LEU A 27 16.25 -14.49 -3.95
C LEU A 27 16.84 -14.53 -5.38
N PRO A 28 17.16 -15.74 -5.90
CA PRO A 28 17.75 -15.88 -7.23
C PRO A 28 16.82 -15.37 -8.35
N PRO A 29 17.40 -14.93 -9.49
CA PRO A 29 16.72 -14.16 -10.53
C PRO A 29 15.62 -14.91 -11.30
N ASP A 30 15.50 -16.24 -11.12
CA ASP A 30 14.58 -17.09 -11.88
C ASP A 30 13.48 -17.74 -11.02
N THR A 31 13.13 -17.14 -9.87
CA THR A 31 11.95 -17.62 -9.12
C THR A 31 10.68 -17.32 -9.92
N PRO A 32 9.87 -18.34 -10.29
CA PRO A 32 8.61 -18.10 -10.97
C PRO A 32 7.72 -17.23 -10.07
N PRO A 33 6.87 -16.35 -10.64
CA PRO A 33 6.02 -15.48 -9.83
C PRO A 33 5.15 -16.33 -8.90
N ALA A 34 4.88 -15.84 -7.69
CA ALA A 34 4.13 -16.55 -6.65
C ALA A 34 2.77 -17.09 -7.15
N SER A 35 2.17 -16.42 -8.13
CA SER A 35 0.97 -16.85 -8.85
C SER A 35 1.10 -18.20 -9.56
N THR A 36 2.27 -18.50 -10.14
CA THR A 36 2.58 -19.77 -10.83
C THR A 36 2.76 -20.92 -9.86
N LEU A 37 3.34 -20.66 -8.67
CA LEU A 37 3.53 -21.66 -7.63
C LEU A 37 2.20 -22.03 -6.95
N SER A 38 1.31 -21.05 -6.72
CA SER A 38 -0.01 -21.30 -6.15
C SER A 38 -0.89 -22.16 -7.07
N ARG A 39 -0.92 -21.86 -8.38
CA ARG A 39 -1.74 -22.62 -9.35
C ARG A 39 -1.22 -24.04 -9.62
N ALA A 40 0.05 -24.33 -9.34
CA ALA A 40 0.64 -25.66 -9.47
C ALA A 40 0.45 -26.53 -8.21
N ALA A 41 0.18 -25.91 -7.05
CA ALA A 41 -0.01 -26.62 -5.78
C ALA A 41 -1.39 -27.30 -5.65
N PHE A 42 -2.39 -26.82 -6.39
CA PHE A 42 -3.70 -27.47 -6.48
C PHE A 42 -3.74 -28.41 -7.69
N SER A 43 -4.00 -29.69 -7.43
CA SER A 43 -4.14 -30.75 -8.43
C SER A 43 -5.10 -30.29 -9.55
N GLN A 44 -4.62 -30.24 -10.79
CA GLN A 44 -5.42 -29.83 -11.97
C GLN A 44 -6.64 -30.74 -12.25
N ASN A 45 -6.86 -31.80 -11.47
CA ASN A 45 -7.81 -32.87 -11.77
C ASN A 45 -9.05 -32.93 -10.88
N ASP A 46 -9.15 -32.13 -9.81
CA ASP A 46 -10.35 -32.11 -8.95
C ASP A 46 -11.26 -30.92 -9.28
N PRO A 47 -12.57 -31.12 -9.46
CA PRO A 47 -13.50 -30.02 -9.71
C PRO A 47 -13.55 -29.09 -8.49
N LEU A 48 -13.18 -27.84 -8.70
CA LEU A 48 -13.14 -26.84 -7.62
C LEU A 48 -14.56 -26.48 -7.18
N PRO A 49 -14.90 -26.60 -5.88
CA PRO A 49 -16.23 -26.22 -5.39
C PRO A 49 -16.47 -24.71 -5.54
N GLU A 50 -17.70 -24.35 -5.91
CA GLU A 50 -18.17 -22.95 -5.98
C GLU A 50 -18.16 -22.28 -4.59
N GLY A 51 -18.02 -20.96 -4.58
CA GLY A 51 -18.05 -20.14 -3.37
C GLY A 51 -16.68 -19.90 -2.73
N TYR A 52 -16.60 -20.01 -1.41
CA TYR A 52 -15.38 -19.70 -0.64
C TYR A 52 -14.10 -20.41 -1.10
N PRO A 53 -14.12 -21.72 -1.45
CA PRO A 53 -12.94 -22.40 -1.96
C PRO A 53 -12.41 -21.75 -3.24
N SER A 54 -13.29 -21.46 -4.21
CA SER A 54 -12.93 -20.81 -5.46
C SER A 54 -12.40 -19.38 -5.26
N ILE A 55 -13.02 -18.60 -4.38
CA ILE A 55 -12.57 -17.24 -4.05
C ILE A 55 -11.18 -17.27 -3.40
N SER A 56 -10.95 -18.19 -2.47
CA SER A 56 -9.66 -18.32 -1.79
C SER A 56 -8.53 -18.72 -2.74
N LEU A 57 -8.84 -19.55 -3.76
CA LEU A 57 -7.89 -19.91 -4.80
C LEU A 57 -7.53 -18.68 -5.64
N GLU A 58 -8.52 -17.92 -6.12
CA GLU A 58 -8.26 -16.72 -6.92
C GLU A 58 -7.48 -15.65 -6.14
N MET A 59 -7.82 -15.42 -4.87
CA MET A 59 -7.04 -14.51 -4.01
C MET A 59 -5.63 -15.01 -3.74
N SER A 60 -5.37 -16.33 -3.82
CA SER A 60 -4.02 -16.89 -3.70
C SER A 60 -3.21 -16.70 -4.99
N VAL A 61 -3.84 -16.81 -6.15
CA VAL A 61 -3.20 -16.58 -7.45
C VAL A 61 -2.93 -15.09 -7.67
N TYR A 62 -3.86 -14.22 -7.29
CA TYR A 62 -3.78 -12.76 -7.41
C TYR A 62 -3.94 -12.10 -6.04
N PRO A 63 -2.84 -11.88 -5.29
CA PRO A 63 -2.89 -11.27 -3.96
C PRO A 63 -3.54 -9.88 -3.90
N GLU A 64 -3.54 -9.14 -5.02
CA GLU A 64 -4.22 -7.86 -5.16
C GLU A 64 -5.75 -7.94 -4.99
N LEU A 65 -6.33 -9.12 -5.27
CA LEU A 65 -7.75 -9.41 -5.07
C LEU A 65 -8.09 -9.78 -3.63
N GLY A 66 -7.10 -9.86 -2.74
CA GLY A 66 -7.27 -10.09 -1.31
C GLY A 66 -7.96 -8.91 -0.61
N VAL A 67 -9.22 -8.68 -0.94
CA VAL A 67 -10.06 -7.60 -0.43
C VAL A 67 -10.93 -8.14 0.69
N PHE A 68 -10.83 -7.53 1.86
CA PHE A 68 -11.56 -7.95 3.05
C PHE A 68 -12.23 -6.79 3.74
N ARG A 69 -13.27 -7.10 4.52
CA ARG A 69 -13.89 -6.12 5.41
C ARG A 69 -13.00 -5.88 6.62
N ARG A 70 -12.76 -4.61 6.94
CA ARG A 70 -11.97 -4.17 8.09
C ARG A 70 -12.68 -4.35 9.43
N PHE A 71 -14.01 -4.32 9.42
CA PHE A 71 -14.86 -4.32 10.62
C PHE A 71 -14.58 -3.14 11.55
N GLY A 72 -14.48 -1.93 10.99
CA GLY A 72 -14.00 -0.76 11.73
C GLY A 72 -14.82 -0.43 12.99
N LYS A 73 -16.15 -0.51 12.91
CA LYS A 73 -17.05 -0.29 14.06
C LYS A 73 -16.85 -1.34 15.15
N LEU A 74 -16.79 -2.62 14.78
CA LEU A 74 -16.67 -3.72 15.73
C LEU A 74 -15.31 -3.71 16.43
N ASN A 75 -14.23 -3.45 15.69
CA ASN A 75 -12.90 -3.35 16.30
C ASN A 75 -12.80 -2.17 17.27
N ALA A 76 -13.37 -1.01 16.92
CA ALA A 76 -13.44 0.12 17.84
C ALA A 76 -14.27 -0.20 19.08
N GLN A 77 -15.42 -0.85 18.91
CA GLN A 77 -16.28 -1.27 20.02
C GLN A 77 -15.57 -2.27 20.96
N SER A 78 -14.83 -3.23 20.40
CA SER A 78 -14.01 -4.18 21.18
C SER A 78 -12.94 -3.45 22.01
N LEU A 79 -12.23 -2.48 21.42
CA LEU A 79 -11.26 -1.64 22.14
C LEU A 79 -11.90 -0.84 23.28
N LEU A 80 -13.09 -0.27 23.05
CA LEU A 80 -13.82 0.48 24.07
C LEU A 80 -14.26 -0.43 25.24
N TYR A 81 -14.68 -1.67 24.96
CA TYR A 81 -15.03 -2.62 26.03
C TYR A 81 -13.81 -3.05 26.83
N MET A 82 -12.67 -3.33 26.19
CA MET A 82 -11.43 -3.62 26.90
C MET A 82 -10.98 -2.44 27.77
N GLN A 83 -11.08 -1.21 27.26
CA GLN A 83 -10.78 0.00 28.03
C GLN A 83 -11.69 0.14 29.26
N ALA A 84 -12.99 -0.07 29.10
CA ALA A 84 -13.95 0.01 30.21
C ALA A 84 -13.68 -1.05 31.29
N GLU A 85 -13.29 -2.26 30.89
CA GLU A 85 -12.93 -3.33 31.81
C GLU A 85 -11.66 -3.00 32.60
N ILE A 86 -10.62 -2.51 31.92
CA ILE A 86 -9.38 -2.05 32.57
C ILE A 86 -9.68 -0.91 33.54
N GLN A 87 -10.49 0.07 33.14
CA GLN A 87 -10.88 1.19 33.99
C GLN A 87 -11.60 0.73 35.26
N LYS A 88 -12.48 -0.27 35.14
CA LYS A 88 -13.18 -0.86 36.29
C LYS A 88 -12.19 -1.53 37.25
N MET A 89 -11.29 -2.36 36.73
CA MET A 89 -10.28 -3.04 37.56
C MET A 89 -9.31 -2.05 38.21
N GLU A 90 -8.88 -1.02 37.48
CA GLU A 90 -8.01 0.04 38.00
C GLU A 90 -8.68 0.78 39.16
N LYS A 91 -9.97 1.10 39.02
CA LYS A 91 -10.76 1.73 40.08
C LYS A 91 -10.84 0.83 41.32
N GLU A 92 -11.20 -0.45 41.15
CA GLU A 92 -11.25 -1.42 42.26
C GLU A 92 -9.90 -1.58 42.96
N LEU A 93 -8.80 -1.64 42.19
CA LEU A 93 -7.45 -1.74 42.74
C LEU A 93 -7.09 -0.49 43.55
N ASN A 94 -7.37 0.69 43.02
CA ASN A 94 -7.10 1.95 43.71
C ASN A 94 -7.89 2.06 45.02
N GLU A 95 -9.17 1.64 45.03
CA GLU A 95 -9.98 1.59 46.25
C GLU A 95 -9.34 0.69 47.33
N ILE A 96 -8.85 -0.50 46.95
CA ILE A 96 -8.15 -1.40 47.88
C ILE A 96 -6.85 -0.77 48.38
N GLN A 97 -6.07 -0.16 47.49
CA GLN A 97 -4.80 0.46 47.86
C GLN A 97 -5.00 1.65 48.82
N VAL A 98 -6.02 2.47 48.59
CA VAL A 98 -6.41 3.56 49.50
C VAL A 98 -6.84 3.00 50.85
N MET A 99 -7.64 1.93 50.88
CA MET A 99 -8.02 1.26 52.14
C MET A 99 -6.79 0.73 52.89
N ASN A 100 -5.84 0.12 52.18
CA ASN A 100 -4.59 -0.40 52.76
C ASN A 100 -3.70 0.71 53.36
N CYS A 101 -3.79 1.95 52.87
CA CYS A 101 -3.06 3.09 53.44
C CYS A 101 -3.47 3.40 54.88
N TYR A 102 -4.73 3.12 55.25
CA TYR A 102 -5.27 3.33 56.60
C TYR A 102 -5.32 2.02 57.41
N GLY A 103 -4.92 0.90 56.82
CA GLY A 103 -4.98 -0.42 57.42
C GLY A 103 -3.85 -0.74 58.40
N SER A 104 -3.67 -2.04 58.66
CA SER A 104 -2.61 -2.60 59.48
C SER A 104 -1.21 -2.27 58.92
N GLN A 105 -0.19 -2.46 59.74
CA GLN A 105 1.19 -2.22 59.31
C GLN A 105 1.60 -3.12 58.14
N GLU A 106 1.11 -4.37 58.11
CA GLU A 106 1.33 -5.33 57.02
C GLU A 106 0.68 -4.87 55.70
N GLN A 107 -0.56 -4.36 55.76
CA GLN A 107 -1.25 -3.77 54.60
C GLN A 107 -0.53 -2.53 54.06
N LYS A 108 0.07 -1.73 54.93
CA LYS A 108 0.91 -0.59 54.50
C LYS A 108 2.22 -1.04 53.87
N TRP A 109 2.79 -2.16 54.32
CA TRP A 109 4.02 -2.72 53.77
C TRP A 109 3.80 -3.40 52.42
N SER A 110 2.65 -4.04 52.19
CA SER A 110 2.32 -4.63 50.87
C SER A 110 2.34 -3.58 49.75
N LEU A 111 1.89 -2.35 50.03
CA LEU A 111 1.94 -1.24 49.07
C LEU A 111 3.35 -0.79 48.69
N ARG A 112 4.35 -1.06 49.54
CA ARG A 112 5.73 -0.55 49.39
C ARG A 112 6.71 -1.60 48.93
N ASN A 113 6.42 -2.88 49.12
CA ASN A 113 7.33 -3.96 48.84
C ASN A 113 6.61 -5.16 48.21
N TRP A 114 7.06 -5.54 47.02
CA TRP A 114 6.56 -6.71 46.29
C TRP A 114 6.67 -8.01 47.10
N SER A 115 7.72 -8.19 47.91
CA SER A 115 7.86 -9.39 48.73
C SER A 115 6.77 -9.51 49.79
N TRP A 116 6.22 -8.38 50.27
CA TRP A 116 5.11 -8.36 51.22
C TRP A 116 3.75 -8.47 50.50
N LEU A 117 3.64 -7.92 49.28
CA LEU A 117 2.46 -8.07 48.44
C LEU A 117 2.27 -9.51 47.92
N GLY A 118 3.36 -10.16 47.52
CA GLY A 118 3.36 -11.55 47.04
C GLY A 118 3.51 -12.60 48.15
N ALA A 119 3.76 -12.18 49.40
CA ALA A 119 3.65 -13.05 50.57
C ALA A 119 2.21 -13.10 51.13
N ALA A 120 1.36 -12.13 50.75
CA ALA A 120 -0.07 -12.29 50.90
C ALA A 120 -0.53 -13.44 49.99
N ASP A 121 -1.49 -14.23 50.46
CA ASP A 121 -2.04 -15.37 49.71
C ASP A 121 -2.32 -14.98 48.24
N ASP A 122 -1.97 -15.85 47.29
CA ASP A 122 -2.21 -15.66 45.84
C ASP A 122 -3.72 -15.49 45.55
N SER A 123 -4.57 -15.83 46.52
CA SER A 123 -6.01 -15.58 46.52
C SER A 123 -6.40 -14.12 46.86
N SER A 124 -5.45 -13.26 47.24
CA SER A 124 -5.74 -11.89 47.63
C SER A 124 -6.32 -11.12 46.44
N ARG A 125 -7.43 -10.41 46.71
CA ARG A 125 -8.16 -9.67 45.68
C ARG A 125 -7.28 -8.62 44.98
N GLU A 126 -6.34 -8.03 45.70
CA GLU A 126 -5.36 -7.07 45.18
C GLU A 126 -4.42 -7.71 44.13
N VAL A 127 -3.83 -8.86 44.44
CA VAL A 127 -2.94 -9.58 43.52
C VAL A 127 -3.70 -10.09 42.29
N GLN A 128 -4.93 -10.59 42.47
CA GLN A 128 -5.81 -10.99 41.36
C GLN A 128 -6.12 -9.82 40.42
N LEU A 129 -6.43 -8.63 40.97
CA LEU A 129 -6.67 -7.43 40.16
C LEU A 129 -5.42 -6.99 39.42
N ILE A 130 -4.25 -6.99 40.07
CA ILE A 130 -2.97 -6.64 39.43
C ILE A 130 -2.67 -7.59 38.26
N ASN A 131 -2.81 -8.89 38.45
CA ASN A 131 -2.57 -9.88 37.40
C ASN A 131 -3.61 -9.74 36.27
N GLY A 132 -4.89 -9.60 36.60
CA GLY A 132 -5.94 -9.36 35.61
C GLY A 132 -5.71 -8.08 34.78
N ILE A 133 -5.28 -6.98 35.42
CA ILE A 133 -4.92 -5.75 34.73
C ILE A 133 -3.72 -5.97 33.80
N ARG A 134 -2.68 -6.68 34.24
CA ARG A 134 -1.49 -6.99 33.41
C ARG A 134 -1.87 -7.78 32.16
N ASP A 135 -2.69 -8.81 32.31
CA ASP A 135 -3.15 -9.64 31.20
C ASP A 135 -4.04 -8.84 30.24
N ARG A 136 -5.01 -8.09 30.78
CA ARG A 136 -5.93 -7.31 29.95
C ARG A 136 -5.25 -6.15 29.24
N LEU A 137 -4.29 -5.48 29.89
CA LEU A 137 -3.46 -4.46 29.25
C LEU A 137 -2.62 -5.04 28.11
N LYS A 138 -2.07 -6.25 28.28
CA LYS A 138 -1.33 -6.93 27.20
C LYS A 138 -2.24 -7.18 26.00
N GLU A 139 -3.45 -7.69 26.21
CA GLU A 139 -4.43 -7.90 25.14
C GLU A 139 -4.84 -6.60 24.47
N TYR A 140 -5.17 -5.57 25.26
CA TYR A 140 -5.56 -4.25 24.77
C TYR A 140 -4.45 -3.58 23.94
N ASN A 141 -3.21 -3.57 24.44
CA ASN A 141 -2.08 -2.99 23.73
C ASN A 141 -1.78 -3.73 22.41
N ASN A 142 -1.87 -5.06 22.43
CA ASN A 142 -1.73 -5.85 21.21
C ASN A 142 -2.86 -5.57 20.20
N ALA A 143 -4.10 -5.45 20.67
CA ALA A 143 -5.24 -5.12 19.83
C ALA A 143 -5.11 -3.73 19.21
N LEU A 144 -4.65 -2.73 19.98
CA LEU A 144 -4.37 -1.38 19.48
C LEU A 144 -3.34 -1.38 18.34
N ILE A 145 -2.21 -2.07 18.53
CA ILE A 145 -1.15 -2.17 17.53
C ILE A 145 -1.67 -2.87 16.26
N ARG A 146 -2.45 -3.94 16.42
CA ARG A 146 -3.09 -4.63 15.28
C ARG A 146 -4.05 -3.70 14.54
N GLN A 147 -4.90 -2.98 15.26
CA GLN A 147 -5.83 -2.03 14.66
C GLN A 147 -5.12 -0.90 13.93
N GLN A 148 -4.01 -0.37 14.48
CA GLN A 148 -3.16 0.61 13.80
C GLN A 148 -2.65 0.06 12.46
N LYS A 149 -2.17 -1.19 12.42
CA LYS A 149 -1.70 -1.83 11.18
C LYS A 149 -2.83 -1.98 10.17
N ILE A 150 -4.00 -2.43 10.62
CA ILE A 150 -5.19 -2.60 9.77
C ILE A 150 -5.67 -1.25 9.20
N LEU A 151 -5.63 -0.17 9.98
CA LEU A 151 -6.03 1.17 9.53
C LEU A 151 -5.10 1.75 8.46
N ARG A 152 -3.84 1.28 8.40
CA ARG A 152 -2.86 1.69 7.38
C ARG A 152 -2.99 0.91 6.08
N MET A 153 -3.81 -0.15 6.05
CA MET A 153 -4.04 -0.90 4.82
C MET A 153 -4.77 -0.02 3.80
N PRO A 154 -4.33 -0.03 2.53
CA PRO A 154 -4.93 0.78 1.49
C PRO A 154 -6.34 0.29 1.13
N PRO A 155 -7.21 1.19 0.63
CA PRO A 155 -8.48 0.78 0.04
C PRO A 155 -8.24 -0.02 -1.26
N PRO A 156 -9.18 -0.88 -1.66
CA PRO A 156 -9.06 -1.63 -2.91
C PRO A 156 -9.12 -0.70 -4.14
N GLY A 157 -8.33 -1.04 -5.16
CA GLY A 157 -8.40 -0.36 -6.46
C GLY A 157 -9.75 -0.60 -7.14
N LYS A 158 -10.28 0.40 -7.85
CA LYS A 158 -11.60 0.30 -8.51
C LYS A 158 -11.68 -0.85 -9.52
N ARG A 159 -10.60 -1.05 -10.29
CA ARG A 159 -10.51 -2.11 -11.29
C ARG A 159 -10.55 -3.50 -10.65
N ASP A 160 -9.74 -3.69 -9.62
CA ASP A 160 -9.61 -4.97 -8.92
C ASP A 160 -10.90 -5.31 -8.17
N LEU A 161 -11.54 -4.30 -7.54
CA LEU A 161 -12.83 -4.47 -6.89
C LEU A 161 -13.96 -4.81 -7.88
N SER A 162 -14.01 -4.13 -9.04
CA SER A 162 -15.00 -4.40 -10.08
C SER A 162 -14.86 -5.83 -10.62
N TRP A 163 -13.62 -6.26 -10.89
CA TRP A 163 -13.34 -7.62 -11.33
C TRP A 163 -13.79 -8.64 -10.27
N LEU A 164 -13.48 -8.39 -9.00
CA LEU A 164 -13.88 -9.27 -7.90
C LEU A 164 -15.41 -9.35 -7.79
N GLN A 165 -16.13 -8.24 -7.93
CA GLN A 165 -17.59 -8.22 -7.93
C GLN A 165 -18.18 -9.04 -9.09
N ASP A 166 -17.63 -8.91 -10.30
CA ASP A 166 -18.04 -9.71 -11.46
C ASP A 166 -17.79 -11.20 -11.26
N PHE A 167 -16.64 -11.55 -10.67
CA PHE A 167 -16.29 -12.93 -10.33
C PHE A 167 -17.24 -13.50 -9.26
N LEU A 168 -17.55 -12.74 -8.21
CA LEU A 168 -18.44 -13.18 -7.14
C LEU A 168 -19.88 -13.44 -7.61
N LEU A 169 -20.35 -12.75 -8.65
CA LEU A 169 -21.64 -13.04 -9.28
C LEU A 169 -21.70 -14.44 -9.88
N GLN A 170 -20.57 -14.98 -10.36
CA GLN A 170 -20.48 -16.33 -10.91
C GLN A 170 -20.48 -17.41 -9.83
N GLN A 171 -20.00 -17.07 -8.63
CA GLN A 171 -19.83 -18.00 -7.51
C GLN A 171 -21.12 -18.28 -6.72
N GLN A 172 -22.24 -17.61 -7.05
CA GLN A 172 -23.55 -17.78 -6.40
C GLN A 172 -23.47 -17.76 -4.86
N MET A 173 -22.69 -16.83 -4.31
CA MET A 173 -22.55 -16.69 -2.85
C MET A 173 -23.92 -16.49 -2.19
N THR A 174 -24.26 -17.36 -1.24
CA THR A 174 -25.48 -17.26 -0.44
C THR A 174 -25.11 -16.96 1.00
N GLY A 175 -25.78 -15.99 1.62
CA GLY A 175 -25.51 -15.59 3.00
C GLY A 175 -25.50 -14.07 3.21
N ASP A 176 -25.47 -13.64 4.46
CA ASP A 176 -25.42 -12.21 4.83
C ASP A 176 -24.11 -11.54 4.38
N ASP A 177 -23.07 -12.34 4.20
CA ASP A 177 -21.73 -11.97 3.74
C ASP A 177 -21.63 -11.77 2.21
N SER A 178 -22.55 -12.33 1.43
CA SER A 178 -22.59 -12.18 -0.04
C SER A 178 -22.60 -10.72 -0.50
N SER A 179 -23.14 -9.83 0.33
CA SER A 179 -23.25 -8.40 0.05
C SER A 179 -22.03 -7.57 0.45
N ILE A 180 -21.02 -8.17 1.11
CA ILE A 180 -19.86 -7.43 1.67
C ILE A 180 -19.10 -6.67 0.60
N TRP A 181 -18.80 -7.30 -0.52
CA TRP A 181 -18.05 -6.67 -1.62
C TRP A 181 -18.93 -5.81 -2.53
N GLY A 182 -20.25 -5.87 -2.36
CA GLY A 182 -21.21 -5.26 -3.26
C GLY A 182 -21.45 -6.09 -4.52
N ASP A 183 -22.04 -5.44 -5.52
CA ASP A 183 -22.40 -6.04 -6.81
C ASP A 183 -21.93 -5.10 -7.92
N SER A 184 -21.46 -5.64 -9.04
CA SER A 184 -21.07 -4.89 -10.23
C SER A 184 -22.18 -3.96 -10.72
N GLN A 185 -23.45 -4.37 -10.57
CA GLN A 185 -24.59 -3.51 -10.93
C GLN A 185 -24.88 -2.40 -9.91
N ARG A 186 -24.45 -2.57 -8.65
CA ARG A 186 -24.71 -1.64 -7.54
C ARG A 186 -23.48 -1.56 -6.62
N PRO A 187 -22.38 -0.94 -7.11
CA PRO A 187 -21.11 -0.90 -6.37
C PRO A 187 -21.23 -0.15 -5.04
N ASP A 188 -22.12 0.85 -4.96
CA ASP A 188 -22.34 1.67 -3.76
C ASP A 188 -23.03 0.93 -2.60
N LYS A 189 -23.57 -0.28 -2.86
CA LYS A 189 -24.25 -1.09 -1.84
C LYS A 189 -23.31 -1.98 -1.03
N GLY A 190 -22.04 -2.08 -1.42
CA GLY A 190 -21.04 -2.85 -0.68
C GLY A 190 -20.63 -2.22 0.66
N ALA A 191 -19.85 -2.96 1.45
CA ALA A 191 -19.26 -2.44 2.67
C ALA A 191 -18.32 -1.27 2.35
N LYS A 192 -18.44 -0.18 3.12
CA LYS A 192 -17.57 1.00 2.95
C LYS A 192 -16.20 0.84 3.58
N ASP A 193 -16.01 -0.17 4.42
CA ASP A 193 -14.79 -0.44 5.17
C ASP A 193 -13.97 -1.60 4.58
N LEU A 194 -13.87 -1.68 3.26
CA LEU A 194 -13.02 -2.65 2.56
C LEU A 194 -11.56 -2.21 2.55
N VAL A 195 -10.66 -3.16 2.72
CA VAL A 195 -9.21 -2.99 2.66
C VAL A 195 -8.61 -4.07 1.76
N THR A 196 -7.51 -3.77 1.08
CA THR A 196 -6.73 -4.77 0.33
C THR A 196 -5.45 -5.13 1.07
N LEU A 197 -5.09 -6.41 1.05
CA LEU A 197 -3.83 -6.91 1.62
C LEU A 197 -2.62 -6.43 0.83
N LEU A 198 -2.78 -6.28 -0.48
CA LEU A 198 -1.75 -5.78 -1.38
C LEU A 198 -2.40 -4.81 -2.36
N ALA A 199 -2.13 -3.51 -2.19
CA ALA A 199 -2.47 -2.57 -3.24
C ALA A 199 -1.58 -2.85 -4.44
N ARG A 200 -2.19 -3.06 -5.60
CA ARG A 200 -1.47 -2.94 -6.86
C ARG A 200 -0.87 -1.52 -6.88
N PRO A 201 0.44 -1.36 -7.11
CA PRO A 201 1.04 -0.03 -7.17
C PRO A 201 0.25 0.76 -8.20
N ASP A 202 -0.38 1.86 -7.76
CA ASP A 202 -1.29 2.65 -8.60
C ASP A 202 -0.63 2.82 -9.96
N GLY A 203 -1.20 2.17 -10.97
CA GLY A 203 -0.82 2.40 -12.34
C GLY A 203 -0.98 3.89 -12.53
N ASP A 204 0.12 4.58 -12.82
CA ASP A 204 0.21 6.05 -12.87
C ASP A 204 -1.06 6.65 -13.47
N PRO A 205 -1.46 7.89 -13.14
CA PRO A 205 -2.61 8.56 -13.78
C PRO A 205 -2.63 8.40 -15.31
N LEU A 206 -1.44 8.21 -15.88
CA LEU A 206 -1.15 7.72 -17.22
C LEU A 206 -1.57 6.32 -17.58
N SER A 207 -1.25 5.30 -16.82
CA SER A 207 -1.71 3.94 -17.08
C SER A 207 -3.25 3.92 -17.17
N THR A 208 -3.92 4.68 -16.31
CA THR A 208 -5.39 4.82 -16.33
C THR A 208 -5.88 5.63 -17.54
N TRP A 209 -5.30 6.80 -17.83
CA TRP A 209 -5.68 7.59 -19.01
C TRP A 209 -5.35 6.91 -20.34
N VAL A 210 -4.20 6.23 -20.41
CA VAL A 210 -3.75 5.47 -21.58
C VAL A 210 -4.68 4.29 -21.79
N SER A 211 -5.03 3.56 -20.74
CA SER A 211 -5.94 2.42 -20.84
C SER A 211 -7.37 2.80 -21.20
N GLU A 212 -7.91 3.89 -20.67
CA GLU A 212 -9.30 4.26 -20.92
C GLU A 212 -9.49 5.10 -22.18
N LYS A 213 -8.57 6.02 -22.50
CA LYS A 213 -8.77 7.03 -23.56
C LYS A 213 -7.74 6.96 -24.67
N ALA A 214 -6.45 6.79 -24.37
CA ALA A 214 -5.43 6.87 -25.40
C ALA A 214 -5.45 5.66 -26.34
N VAL A 215 -5.60 4.45 -25.81
CA VAL A 215 -5.69 3.23 -26.64
C VAL A 215 -6.90 3.29 -27.56
N ASP A 216 -8.05 3.70 -27.03
CA ASP A 216 -9.28 3.87 -27.82
C ASP A 216 -9.09 4.91 -28.95
N HIS A 217 -8.41 6.02 -28.66
CA HIS A 217 -8.10 7.04 -29.67
C HIS A 217 -7.06 6.58 -30.69
N LEU A 218 -5.98 5.93 -30.25
CA LEU A 218 -4.88 5.46 -31.10
C LEU A 218 -5.33 4.34 -32.06
N VAL A 219 -6.22 3.47 -31.59
CA VAL A 219 -6.86 2.43 -32.40
C VAL A 219 -7.83 3.05 -33.41
N ARG A 220 -8.69 4.00 -32.99
CA ARG A 220 -9.60 4.73 -33.90
C ARG A 220 -8.83 5.53 -34.96
N PHE A 221 -7.70 6.10 -34.60
CA PHE A 221 -6.86 6.88 -35.50
C PHE A 221 -5.93 6.01 -36.38
N LYS A 222 -6.11 4.68 -36.36
CA LYS A 222 -5.35 3.68 -37.15
C LYS A 222 -3.82 3.76 -37.01
N TRP A 223 -3.32 4.41 -35.95
CA TRP A 223 -1.88 4.61 -35.77
C TRP A 223 -1.18 3.32 -35.27
N LEU A 224 -1.94 2.40 -34.66
CA LEU A 224 -1.48 1.07 -34.24
C LEU A 224 -2.21 -0.04 -35.00
N ARG A 225 -1.46 -1.03 -35.50
CA ARG A 225 -1.97 -2.16 -36.29
C ARG A 225 -2.75 -3.12 -35.40
N SER A 226 -4.06 -3.14 -35.59
CA SER A 226 -5.05 -3.36 -34.52
C SER A 226 -5.40 -4.82 -34.16
N ARG A 227 -4.58 -5.83 -34.49
CA ARG A 227 -5.01 -7.24 -34.32
C ARG A 227 -4.46 -7.95 -33.09
N GLU A 228 -3.18 -7.74 -32.74
CA GLU A 228 -2.55 -8.41 -31.60
C GLU A 228 -2.90 -7.75 -30.25
N LEU A 229 -3.22 -6.44 -30.24
CA LEU A 229 -3.57 -5.72 -29.02
C LEU A 229 -5.00 -6.00 -28.55
N GLN A 230 -5.99 -6.16 -29.45
CA GLN A 230 -7.35 -6.47 -29.00
C GLN A 230 -7.44 -7.83 -28.27
N GLU A 231 -6.63 -8.81 -28.68
CA GLU A 231 -6.55 -10.12 -28.01
C GLU A 231 -5.86 -10.02 -26.64
N ALA A 232 -4.80 -9.21 -26.51
CA ALA A 232 -4.12 -8.96 -25.24
C ALA A 232 -4.94 -8.12 -24.24
N TRP A 233 -5.91 -7.35 -24.71
CA TRP A 233 -6.74 -6.47 -23.88
C TRP A 233 -8.04 -7.13 -23.43
N GLY A 234 -8.47 -8.19 -24.12
CA GLY A 234 -9.83 -8.71 -24.05
C GLY A 234 -10.11 -9.79 -23.00
N ARG A 235 -9.12 -10.35 -22.29
CA ARG A 235 -9.47 -11.41 -21.32
C ARG A 235 -8.57 -11.69 -20.13
N GLU A 236 -7.29 -11.37 -20.11
CA GLU A 236 -6.45 -11.73 -18.95
C GLU A 236 -5.46 -10.61 -18.65
N GLY A 237 -5.28 -10.35 -17.36
CA GLY A 237 -4.57 -9.20 -16.79
C GLY A 237 -3.39 -8.70 -17.61
N CYS A 238 -3.46 -7.42 -17.97
CA CYS A 238 -2.40 -6.73 -18.68
C CYS A 238 -1.06 -6.98 -17.97
N LYS A 239 -0.08 -7.55 -18.67
CA LYS A 239 1.31 -7.60 -18.20
C LYS A 239 1.74 -6.17 -17.91
N GLU A 240 2.06 -5.87 -16.66
CA GLU A 240 2.51 -4.54 -16.21
C GLU A 240 3.66 -4.00 -17.07
N GLU A 241 4.46 -4.90 -17.63
CA GLU A 241 5.56 -4.57 -18.53
C GLU A 241 5.10 -3.92 -19.84
N THR A 242 3.98 -4.37 -20.42
CA THR A 242 3.42 -3.82 -21.66
C THR A 242 2.83 -2.43 -21.41
N LEU A 243 2.13 -2.24 -20.29
CA LEU A 243 1.61 -0.92 -19.89
C LEU A 243 2.74 0.08 -19.65
N ARG A 244 3.81 -0.36 -18.98
CA ARG A 244 4.98 0.48 -18.72
C ARG A 244 5.70 0.88 -20.01
N LYS A 245 5.91 -0.06 -20.94
CA LYS A 245 6.52 0.22 -22.25
C LYS A 245 5.65 1.18 -23.07
N LEU A 246 4.35 0.93 -23.14
CA LEU A 246 3.41 1.78 -23.88
C LEU A 246 3.39 3.22 -23.34
N THR A 247 3.31 3.36 -22.02
CA THR A 247 3.32 4.68 -21.36
C THR A 247 4.61 5.42 -21.65
N ALA A 248 5.77 4.74 -21.57
CA ALA A 248 7.05 5.34 -21.90
C ALA A 248 7.13 5.79 -23.37
N THR A 249 6.61 4.98 -24.30
CA THR A 249 6.58 5.33 -25.73
C THR A 249 5.69 6.55 -25.99
N VAL A 250 4.48 6.60 -25.42
CA VAL A 250 3.56 7.74 -25.60
C VAL A 250 4.17 9.03 -25.03
N THR A 251 4.74 8.97 -23.82
CA THR A 251 5.39 10.13 -23.21
C THR A 251 6.57 10.62 -24.04
N SER A 252 7.39 9.72 -24.61
CA SER A 252 8.51 10.09 -25.48
C SER A 252 8.05 10.75 -26.79
N VAL A 253 6.98 10.23 -27.41
CA VAL A 253 6.42 10.79 -28.64
C VAL A 253 5.83 12.18 -28.37
N VAL A 254 5.05 12.35 -27.30
CA VAL A 254 4.49 13.66 -26.93
C VAL A 254 5.59 14.67 -26.59
N ALA A 255 6.59 14.26 -25.81
CA ALA A 255 7.69 15.13 -25.39
C ALA A 255 8.55 15.62 -26.57
N SER A 256 8.70 14.82 -27.62
CA SER A 256 9.49 15.18 -28.82
C SER A 256 8.68 15.97 -29.85
N THR A 257 7.41 15.65 -30.04
CA THR A 257 6.57 16.29 -31.08
C THR A 257 6.02 17.65 -30.63
N LEU A 258 5.65 17.81 -29.36
CA LEU A 258 5.04 19.04 -28.84
C LEU A 258 5.94 20.28 -29.04
N PRO A 259 7.26 20.25 -28.73
CA PRO A 259 8.14 21.38 -28.99
C PRO A 259 8.27 21.73 -30.47
N ILE A 260 8.36 20.72 -31.35
CA ILE A 260 8.50 20.91 -32.79
C ILE A 260 7.26 21.58 -33.37
N VAL A 261 6.08 21.05 -33.03
CA VAL A 261 4.79 21.62 -33.46
C VAL A 261 4.66 23.07 -33.00
N SER A 262 5.07 23.36 -31.75
CA SER A 262 5.01 24.71 -31.22
C SER A 262 5.87 25.70 -32.03
N ILE A 263 7.11 25.33 -32.38
CA ILE A 263 8.00 26.18 -33.18
C ILE A 263 7.44 26.40 -34.59
N VAL A 264 6.91 25.35 -35.22
CA VAL A 264 6.32 25.44 -36.57
C VAL A 264 5.10 26.36 -36.58
N VAL A 265 4.21 26.26 -35.59
CA VAL A 265 3.04 27.16 -35.48
C VAL A 265 3.47 28.61 -35.26
N LEU A 266 4.49 28.85 -34.43
CA LEU A 266 5.04 30.20 -34.20
C LEU A 266 5.64 30.83 -35.46
N TYR A 267 6.14 30.02 -36.39
CA TYR A 267 6.71 30.50 -37.66
C TYR A 267 5.65 31.12 -38.58
N PHE A 268 4.46 30.53 -38.67
CA PHE A 268 3.41 30.98 -39.58
C PHE A 268 2.59 32.17 -39.05
N VAL A 269 2.58 32.41 -37.74
CA VAL A 269 1.79 33.48 -37.12
C VAL A 269 2.59 34.77 -37.07
N GLN A 270 2.10 35.84 -37.69
CA GLN A 270 2.80 37.13 -37.75
C GLN A 270 2.48 38.12 -36.61
N PRO A 271 1.22 38.29 -36.13
CA PRO A 271 0.93 39.33 -35.13
C PRO A 271 1.52 38.99 -33.76
N LEU A 272 2.25 39.95 -33.17
CA LEU A 272 2.97 39.80 -31.90
C LEU A 272 2.05 39.35 -30.74
N GLY A 273 0.85 39.92 -30.64
CA GLY A 273 -0.13 39.54 -29.62
C GLY A 273 -0.57 38.08 -29.73
N ALA A 274 -0.78 37.57 -30.96
CA ALA A 274 -1.13 36.18 -31.18
C ALA A 274 0.03 35.23 -30.85
N ARG A 275 1.28 35.64 -31.15
CA ARG A 275 2.48 34.88 -30.78
C ARG A 275 2.58 34.68 -29.27
N LEU A 276 2.39 35.75 -28.49
CA LEU A 276 2.40 35.66 -27.02
C LEU A 276 1.28 34.75 -26.48
N GLY A 277 0.07 34.85 -27.05
CA GLY A 277 -1.05 33.99 -26.67
C GLY A 277 -0.77 32.50 -26.94
N ILE A 278 -0.18 32.19 -28.09
CA ILE A 278 0.16 30.81 -28.47
C ILE A 278 1.29 30.25 -27.58
N ILE A 279 2.29 31.05 -27.22
CA ILE A 279 3.33 30.68 -26.23
C ILE A 279 2.68 30.30 -24.89
N GLY A 280 1.77 31.14 -24.39
CA GLY A 280 1.04 30.85 -23.16
C GLY A 280 0.26 29.53 -23.26
N ALA A 281 -0.46 29.32 -24.36
CA ALA A 281 -1.23 28.09 -24.59
C ALA A 281 -0.34 26.84 -24.63
N PHE A 282 0.77 26.85 -25.38
CA PHE A 282 1.67 25.70 -25.44
C PHE A 282 2.40 25.43 -24.11
N ASN A 283 2.72 26.45 -23.33
CA ASN A 283 3.27 26.26 -21.99
C ASN A 283 2.27 25.59 -21.04
N VAL A 284 0.99 25.99 -21.10
CA VAL A 284 -0.06 25.32 -20.33
C VAL A 284 -0.20 23.86 -20.77
N VAL A 285 -0.22 23.60 -22.08
CA VAL A 285 -0.31 22.22 -22.61
C VAL A 285 0.91 21.40 -22.19
N LEU A 286 2.12 21.96 -22.22
CA LEU A 286 3.34 21.28 -21.77
C LEU A 286 3.30 21.02 -20.25
N ALA A 287 2.89 21.98 -19.44
CA ALA A 287 2.79 21.82 -17.99
C ALA A 287 1.75 20.77 -17.60
N VAL A 288 0.57 20.80 -18.25
CA VAL A 288 -0.46 19.76 -18.09
C VAL A 288 0.06 18.41 -18.56
N SER A 289 0.77 18.38 -19.70
CA SER A 289 1.39 17.16 -20.21
C SER A 289 2.42 16.60 -19.23
N LEU A 290 3.32 17.41 -18.67
CA LEU A 290 4.29 16.93 -17.68
C LEU A 290 3.61 16.48 -16.38
N ALA A 291 2.61 17.22 -15.90
CA ALA A 291 1.87 16.86 -14.70
C ALA A 291 1.08 15.56 -14.85
N VAL A 292 0.58 15.28 -16.06
CA VAL A 292 -0.14 14.04 -16.38
C VAL A 292 0.87 12.92 -16.70
N PHE A 293 1.84 13.16 -17.60
CA PHE A 293 2.80 12.21 -18.20
C PHE A 293 4.05 11.89 -17.41
N THR A 294 4.31 12.58 -16.29
CA THR A 294 5.51 12.31 -15.50
C THR A 294 5.24 12.43 -14.01
N LYS A 295 5.95 11.64 -13.20
CA LYS A 295 6.06 11.86 -11.75
C LYS A 295 7.07 12.97 -11.43
N ALA A 296 7.12 14.01 -12.26
CA ALA A 296 8.09 15.08 -12.09
C ALA A 296 7.78 15.86 -10.81
N LYS A 297 8.84 16.18 -10.06
CA LYS A 297 8.70 17.08 -8.91
C LYS A 297 8.28 18.46 -9.42
N ARG A 298 7.57 19.23 -8.58
CA ARG A 298 7.12 20.60 -8.94
C ARG A 298 8.27 21.45 -9.49
N ALA A 299 9.47 21.34 -8.90
CA ALA A 299 10.67 22.04 -9.35
C ALA A 299 11.11 21.66 -10.77
N GLU A 300 11.03 20.38 -11.15
CA GLU A 300 11.37 19.89 -12.49
C GLU A 300 10.39 20.42 -13.53
N VAL A 301 9.09 20.45 -13.21
CA VAL A 301 8.06 21.02 -14.09
C VAL A 301 8.32 22.51 -14.34
N PHE A 302 8.67 23.29 -13.31
CA PHE A 302 9.04 24.70 -13.48
C PHE A 302 10.30 24.88 -14.33
N ALA A 303 11.33 24.06 -14.11
CA ALA A 303 12.57 24.13 -14.89
C ALA A 303 12.35 23.84 -16.38
N VAL A 304 11.61 22.77 -16.71
CA VAL A 304 11.32 22.40 -18.10
C VAL A 304 10.43 23.45 -18.77
N THR A 305 9.41 23.96 -18.06
CA THR A 305 8.52 25.02 -18.60
C THR A 305 9.28 26.33 -18.84
N ALA A 306 10.19 26.71 -17.94
CA ALA A 306 11.02 27.90 -18.10
C ALA A 306 12.00 27.76 -19.27
N ALA A 307 12.67 26.61 -19.41
CA ALA A 307 13.56 26.34 -20.53
C ALA A 307 12.81 26.37 -21.87
N PHE A 308 11.63 25.75 -21.94
CA PHE A 308 10.80 25.76 -23.13
C PHE A 308 10.31 27.16 -23.49
N SER A 309 9.86 27.94 -22.50
CA SER A 309 9.48 29.35 -22.69
C SER A 309 10.62 30.19 -23.24
N ALA A 310 11.84 30.01 -22.70
CA ALA A 310 13.02 30.73 -23.18
C ALA A 310 13.30 30.44 -24.67
N ILE A 311 13.20 29.17 -25.07
CA ILE A 311 13.38 28.76 -26.48
C ILE A 311 12.32 29.45 -27.36
N GLN A 312 11.05 29.42 -26.99
CA GLN A 312 9.98 30.06 -27.76
C GLN A 312 10.16 31.57 -27.91
N VAL A 313 10.58 32.26 -26.84
CA VAL A 313 10.82 33.71 -26.86
C VAL A 313 11.95 34.07 -27.83
N VAL A 314 13.04 33.29 -27.87
CA VAL A 314 14.13 33.48 -28.85
C VAL A 314 13.59 33.38 -30.28
N PHE A 315 12.74 32.40 -30.58
CA PHE A 315 12.15 32.26 -31.92
C PHE A 315 11.19 33.40 -32.27
N VAL A 316 10.46 33.97 -31.30
CA VAL A 316 9.64 35.17 -31.53
C VAL A 316 10.50 36.38 -31.86
N GLN A 317 11.66 36.53 -31.21
CA GLN A 317 12.60 37.63 -31.48
C GLN A 317 13.23 37.51 -32.88
N VAL A 318 13.62 36.30 -33.29
CA VAL A 318 14.18 36.04 -34.62
C VAL A 318 13.12 36.25 -35.71
N GLY A 319 11.91 35.75 -35.52
CA GLY A 319 10.79 35.94 -36.46
C GLY A 319 10.21 37.36 -36.47
N SER A 320 10.68 38.28 -35.62
CA SER A 320 10.33 39.70 -35.66
C SER A 320 11.33 40.53 -36.47
N LYS A 321 12.49 39.95 -36.84
CA LYS A 321 13.52 40.55 -37.70
C LYS A 321 13.45 39.97 -39.12
N GLY A 322 12.26 39.91 -39.70
CA GLY A 322 12.13 39.77 -41.16
C GLY A 322 12.39 41.13 -41.84
N PRO A 323 12.89 41.16 -43.10
CA PRO A 323 13.20 42.38 -43.83
C PRO A 323 12.00 43.32 -44.00
#